data_AF-A0A0Q4ZKU1-F1
#
_entry.id   AF-A0A0Q4ZKU1-F1
#
_cell.length_a   1.000
_cell.length_b   1.000
_cell.length_c   1.000
_cell.angle_alpha   90.00
_cell.angle_beta   90.00
_cell.angle_gamma   90.00
#
_symmetry.space_group_name_H-M   'P 1'
#
loop_
_entity.id
_entity.type
_entity.pdbx_description
1 polymer ?
#
loop_
_entity_poly.entity_id
_entity_poly.type
_entity_poly.pdbx_seq_one_letter_code
_entity_poly.pdbx_strand_id
1 'polypeptide(L)'
;MDTCNWFSIEEKDLAGTAKAEALFKVVLKRWQSHHPDGNYGRKTPRQGGQASISYAFCSKTKPALIDRDGQGRWTAEYLPINAAFGPPGALETATTIYFAACHAIGAGNRESATDLARRFGYPEQEEEGPADKPITRPEDILKP
;
A
#
# COMPACT_ATOMS: atom_id res chain seq x y z
N MET A 1 -8.37 10.34 14.21
CA MET A 1 -6.97 9.87 14.18
C MET A 1 -6.09 10.95 14.78
N ASP A 2 -5.10 10.57 15.57
CA ASP A 2 -4.10 11.45 16.21
C ASP A 2 -2.70 11.23 15.59
N THR A 3 -2.62 10.48 14.50
CA THR A 3 -1.35 10.07 13.90
C THR A 3 -1.33 10.49 12.44
N CYS A 4 -0.24 11.12 12.02
CA CYS A 4 0.06 11.40 10.63
C CYS A 4 1.15 10.46 10.13
N ASN A 5 0.95 9.90 8.94
CA ASN A 5 1.91 9.04 8.27
C ASN A 5 2.44 9.73 7.00
N TRP A 6 3.71 9.51 6.72
CA TRP A 6 4.36 9.90 5.47
C TRP A 6 5.14 8.70 4.93
N PHE A 7 5.33 8.66 3.62
CA PHE A 7 6.21 7.69 3.00
C PHE A 7 6.93 8.28 1.79
N SER A 8 8.01 7.63 1.39
CA SER A 8 8.68 7.81 0.10
C SER A 8 9.05 6.45 -0.47
N ILE A 9 8.92 6.32 -1.80
CA ILE A 9 9.48 5.21 -2.58
C ILE A 9 10.84 5.70 -3.07
N GLU A 10 11.90 5.12 -2.52
CA GLU A 10 13.28 5.46 -2.85
C GLU A 10 13.72 4.75 -4.13
N GLU A 11 13.31 3.49 -4.29
CA GLU A 11 13.64 2.62 -5.42
C GLU A 11 12.41 1.79 -5.80
N LYS A 12 12.28 1.47 -7.10
CA LYS A 12 11.25 0.59 -7.64
C LYS A 12 11.82 -0.24 -8.78
N ASP A 13 11.93 -1.54 -8.55
CA ASP A 13 12.47 -2.50 -9.52
C ASP A 13 11.42 -3.55 -9.88
N LEU A 14 11.37 -3.92 -11.15
CA LEU A 14 10.53 -5.04 -11.59
C LEU A 14 11.12 -6.36 -11.05
N ALA A 15 10.38 -7.04 -10.18
CA ALA A 15 10.77 -8.33 -9.60
C ALA A 15 10.21 -9.52 -10.40
N GLY A 16 9.09 -9.34 -11.10
CA GLY A 16 8.53 -10.36 -11.97
C GLY A 16 7.18 -9.98 -12.56
N THR A 17 6.65 -10.82 -13.44
CA THR A 17 5.37 -10.61 -14.14
C THR A 17 4.59 -11.91 -14.24
N ALA A 18 3.26 -11.84 -14.19
CA ALA A 18 2.35 -12.96 -14.43
C ALA A 18 1.12 -12.47 -15.21
N LYS A 19 0.93 -12.97 -16.45
CA LYS A 19 -0.15 -12.52 -17.35
C LYS A 19 -0.18 -10.99 -17.48
N ALA A 20 -1.22 -10.33 -16.96
CA ALA A 20 -1.43 -8.88 -16.98
C ALA A 20 -1.02 -8.19 -15.67
N GLU A 21 -0.27 -8.88 -14.82
CA GLU A 21 0.09 -8.46 -13.47
C GLU A 21 1.62 -8.35 -13.35
N ALA A 22 2.08 -7.43 -12.50
CA ALA A 22 3.50 -7.18 -12.28
C ALA A 22 3.80 -7.08 -10.78
N LEU A 23 4.92 -7.67 -10.37
CA LEU A 23 5.44 -7.54 -9.02
C LEU A 23 6.62 -6.56 -9.05
N PHE A 24 6.54 -5.49 -8.28
CA PHE A 24 7.64 -4.56 -8.08
C PHE A 24 8.19 -4.71 -6.68
N LYS A 25 9.52 -4.81 -6.57
CA LYS A 25 10.24 -4.58 -5.32
C LYS A 25 10.34 -3.09 -5.11
N VAL A 26 9.97 -2.61 -3.93
CA VAL A 26 10.06 -1.19 -3.56
C VAL A 26 10.90 -1.01 -2.30
N VAL A 27 11.77 -0.01 -2.31
CA VAL A 27 12.45 0.45 -1.09
C VAL A 27 11.67 1.63 -0.54
N LEU A 28 11.08 1.44 0.64
CA LEU A 28 10.22 2.42 1.30
C LEU A 28 10.91 3.00 2.52
N LYS A 29 10.78 4.31 2.69
CA LYS A 29 10.93 4.97 3.99
C LYS A 29 9.56 5.42 4.45
N ARG A 30 9.24 5.16 5.72
CA ARG A 30 7.97 5.54 6.35
C ARG A 30 8.26 6.37 7.60
N TRP A 31 7.49 7.43 7.81
CA TRP A 31 7.54 8.25 9.01
C TRP A 31 6.16 8.35 9.62
N GLN A 32 6.13 8.42 10.94
CA GLN A 32 4.91 8.69 11.70
C GLN A 32 5.14 9.85 12.65
N SER A 33 4.10 10.63 12.92
CA SER A 33 4.08 11.59 14.01
C SER A 33 2.76 11.48 14.74
N HIS A 34 2.84 11.37 16.06
CA HIS A 34 1.70 11.32 16.95
C HIS A 34 1.42 12.72 17.51
N HIS A 35 0.18 13.16 17.36
CA HIS A 35 -0.38 14.46 17.74
C HIS A 35 -1.49 14.23 18.77
N PRO A 36 -1.15 14.23 20.07
CA PRO A 36 -2.13 14.06 21.15
C PRO A 36 -3.32 15.01 20.99
N ASP A 37 -4.51 14.51 21.29
CA ASP A 37 -5.78 15.22 21.15
C ASP A 37 -6.11 15.70 19.73
N GLY A 38 -5.41 15.17 18.70
CA GLY A 38 -5.56 15.60 17.31
C GLY A 38 -5.07 17.03 17.05
N ASN A 39 -4.22 17.59 17.93
CA ASN A 39 -3.71 18.95 17.76
C ASN A 39 -2.54 19.02 16.75
N TYR A 40 -2.88 19.20 15.48
CA TYR A 40 -1.91 19.36 14.39
C TYR A 40 -1.23 20.73 14.34
N GLY A 41 -1.69 21.70 15.14
CA GLY A 41 -1.04 23.01 15.27
C GLY A 41 0.25 22.96 16.09
N ARG A 42 0.42 21.91 16.91
CA ARG A 42 1.64 21.66 17.67
C ARG A 42 2.63 20.87 16.83
N LYS A 43 3.87 21.38 16.72
CA LYS A 43 4.98 20.64 16.11
C LYS A 43 5.32 19.43 16.98
N THR A 44 5.15 18.24 16.43
CA THR A 44 5.60 16.97 17.00
C THR A 44 6.65 16.36 16.06
N PRO A 45 7.69 15.70 16.60
CA PRO A 45 8.73 15.12 15.75
C PRO A 45 8.16 13.97 14.91
N ARG A 46 8.72 13.79 13.71
CA ARG A 46 8.53 12.57 12.92
C ARG A 46 9.49 11.51 13.41
N GLN A 47 9.01 10.29 13.57
CA GLN A 47 9.79 9.11 13.94
C GLN A 47 9.78 8.13 12.76
N GLY A 48 10.84 7.31 12.64
CA GLY A 48 11.01 6.37 11.52
C GLY A 48 12.03 6.86 10.49
N GLY A 49 11.78 6.55 9.22
CA GLY A 49 12.63 6.93 8.09
C GLY A 49 13.71 5.91 7.73
N GLN A 50 13.78 4.78 8.45
CA GLN A 50 14.60 3.64 8.05
C GLN A 50 14.07 3.06 6.74
N ALA A 51 14.98 2.77 5.82
CA ALA A 51 14.63 2.08 4.58
C ALA A 51 14.19 0.65 4.89
N SER A 52 13.13 0.21 4.23
CA SER A 52 12.54 -1.12 4.34
C SER A 52 12.17 -1.63 2.95
N ILE A 53 12.25 -2.94 2.75
CA ILE A 53 11.83 -3.56 1.49
C ILE A 53 10.37 -3.97 1.64
N SER A 54 9.56 -3.56 0.67
CA SER A 54 8.19 -4.02 0.45
C SER A 54 8.05 -4.45 -1.01
N TYR A 55 6.95 -5.11 -1.37
CA TYR A 55 6.62 -5.39 -2.76
C TYR A 55 5.20 -4.95 -3.07
N ALA A 56 5.00 -4.37 -4.25
CA ALA A 56 3.68 -4.03 -4.77
C ALA A 56 3.33 -5.02 -5.88
N PHE A 57 2.26 -5.80 -5.67
CA PHE A 57 1.71 -6.68 -6.68
C PHE A 57 0.61 -5.98 -7.46
N CYS A 58 1.01 -5.35 -8.56
CA CYS A 58 0.15 -4.56 -9.44
C CYS A 58 -0.79 -5.47 -10.23
N SER A 59 -1.99 -5.67 -9.70
CA SER A 59 -3.08 -6.45 -10.30
C SER A 59 -4.36 -5.62 -10.31
N LYS A 60 -5.25 -5.87 -11.27
CA LYS A 60 -6.60 -5.27 -11.30
C LYS A 60 -7.61 -6.06 -10.49
N THR A 61 -7.32 -7.32 -10.21
CA THR A 61 -8.25 -8.25 -9.55
C THR A 61 -7.81 -8.65 -8.16
N LYS A 62 -6.50 -8.67 -7.90
CA LYS A 62 -5.91 -9.04 -6.60
C LYS A 62 -4.76 -8.09 -6.22
N PRO A 63 -5.00 -6.77 -6.18
CA PRO A 63 -3.96 -5.82 -5.79
C PRO A 63 -3.48 -6.14 -4.36
N ALA A 64 -2.17 -6.15 -4.16
CA ALA A 64 -1.61 -6.43 -2.84
C ALA A 64 -0.36 -5.62 -2.56
N LEU A 65 -0.16 -5.28 -1.29
CA LEU A 65 1.11 -4.84 -0.75
C LEU A 65 1.70 -6.01 0.07
N ILE A 66 2.99 -6.26 -0.10
CA ILE A 66 3.69 -7.35 0.56
C ILE A 66 4.77 -6.76 1.45
N ASP A 67 4.57 -6.88 2.75
CA ASP A 67 5.50 -6.42 3.77
C ASP A 67 5.91 -7.58 4.69
N ARG A 68 6.93 -7.35 5.53
CA ARG A 68 7.24 -8.26 6.62
C ARG A 68 6.39 -7.93 7.83
N ASP A 69 5.80 -8.96 8.45
CA ASP A 69 5.08 -8.83 9.72
C ASP A 69 6.05 -8.56 10.88
N GLY A 70 5.50 -8.37 12.09
CA GLY A 70 6.30 -8.15 13.31
C GLY A 70 7.22 -9.32 13.69
N GLN A 71 7.06 -10.49 13.07
CA GLN A 71 7.90 -11.67 13.22
C GLN A 71 8.91 -11.83 12.07
N GLY A 72 8.94 -10.88 11.13
CA GLY A 72 9.83 -10.87 9.98
C GLY A 72 9.39 -11.78 8.81
N ARG A 73 8.17 -12.32 8.85
CA ARG A 73 7.60 -13.19 7.81
C ARG A 73 6.90 -12.36 6.74
N TRP A 74 7.00 -12.80 5.48
CA TRP A 74 6.29 -12.12 4.39
C TRP A 74 4.78 -12.36 4.48
N THR A 75 4.02 -11.28 4.36
CA THR A 75 2.57 -11.30 4.32
C THR A 75 2.10 -10.47 3.14
N ALA A 76 1.17 -11.01 2.34
CA ALA A 76 0.47 -10.27 1.31
C ALA A 76 -0.83 -9.71 1.90
N GLU A 77 -0.88 -8.39 2.06
CA GLU A 77 -2.05 -7.61 2.43
C GLU A 77 -2.81 -7.27 1.15
N TYR A 78 -3.96 -7.91 0.93
CA TYR A 78 -4.78 -7.64 -0.25
C TYR A 78 -5.60 -6.38 -0.04
N LEU A 79 -5.63 -5.56 -1.08
CA LEU A 79 -6.21 -4.23 -0.99
C LEU A 79 -7.61 -4.26 -1.64
N PRO A 80 -8.69 -3.95 -0.89
CA PRO A 80 -10.02 -3.82 -1.46
C PRO A 80 -10.14 -2.52 -2.28
N ILE A 81 -9.48 -2.48 -3.43
CA ILE A 81 -9.50 -1.32 -4.31
C ILE A 81 -10.88 -1.23 -4.97
N ASN A 82 -11.51 -0.05 -4.85
CA ASN A 82 -12.87 0.22 -5.33
C ASN A 82 -13.98 -0.55 -4.60
N ALA A 83 -13.77 -0.91 -3.32
CA ALA A 83 -14.85 -1.39 -2.48
C ALA A 83 -15.85 -0.28 -2.16
N ALA A 84 -17.15 -0.63 -2.02
CA ALA A 84 -18.25 0.32 -1.79
C ALA A 84 -18.02 1.26 -0.59
N PHE A 85 -17.30 0.80 0.44
CA PHE A 85 -17.01 1.55 1.66
C PHE A 85 -15.60 2.16 1.68
N GLY A 86 -14.85 2.07 0.58
CA GLY A 86 -13.43 2.41 0.50
C GLY A 86 -12.56 1.42 1.29
N PRO A 87 -11.22 1.54 1.21
CA PRO A 87 -10.36 0.77 2.11
C PRO A 87 -10.68 1.16 3.56
N PRO A 88 -10.76 0.20 4.51
CA PRO A 88 -10.76 0.51 5.94
C PRO A 88 -9.64 1.50 6.24
N GLY A 89 -9.85 2.43 7.19
CA GLY A 89 -8.84 3.45 7.54
C GLY A 89 -7.43 2.91 7.82
N ALA A 90 -7.34 1.65 8.27
CA ALA A 90 -6.08 0.92 8.45
C ALA A 90 -5.30 0.70 7.13
N LEU A 91 -6.00 0.50 6.01
CA LEU A 91 -5.44 0.19 4.69
C LEU A 91 -5.22 1.43 3.80
N GLU A 92 -5.59 2.64 4.25
CA GLU A 92 -5.44 3.86 3.45
C GLU A 92 -3.97 4.13 3.06
N THR A 93 -3.04 3.94 4.01
CA THR A 93 -1.61 4.15 3.76
C THR A 93 -1.08 3.09 2.78
N ALA A 94 -1.45 1.81 2.97
CA ALA A 94 -1.07 0.73 2.08
C ALA A 94 -1.60 0.94 0.66
N THR A 95 -2.87 1.35 0.53
CA THR A 95 -3.51 1.70 -0.75
C THR A 95 -2.81 2.86 -1.44
N THR A 96 -2.41 3.89 -0.71
CA THR A 96 -1.69 5.05 -1.27
C THR A 96 -0.30 4.64 -1.76
N ILE A 97 0.44 3.83 -0.99
CA ILE A 97 1.73 3.27 -1.41
C ILE A 97 1.56 2.43 -2.68
N TYR A 98 0.53 1.59 -2.72
CA TYR A 98 0.22 0.76 -3.87
C TYR A 98 -0.02 1.60 -5.13
N PHE A 99 -0.86 2.63 -5.07
CA PHE A 99 -1.08 3.51 -6.23
C PHE A 99 0.20 4.27 -6.63
N ALA A 100 1.03 4.68 -5.66
CA ALA A 100 2.29 5.34 -5.97
C ALA A 100 3.26 4.38 -6.68
N ALA A 101 3.34 3.12 -6.25
CA ALA A 101 4.20 2.11 -6.87
C ALA A 101 3.69 1.69 -8.26
N CYS A 102 2.40 1.37 -8.38
CA CYS A 102 1.82 0.79 -9.59
C CYS A 102 1.41 1.81 -10.65
N HIS A 103 1.03 3.02 -10.23
CA HIS A 103 0.46 4.04 -11.13
C HIS A 103 1.19 5.38 -11.07
N ALA A 104 2.30 5.46 -10.33
CA ALA A 104 3.16 6.66 -10.22
C ALA A 104 2.40 7.93 -9.81
N ILE A 105 1.42 7.82 -8.90
CA ILE A 105 0.76 9.01 -8.34
C ILE A 105 1.77 9.82 -7.51
N GLY A 106 1.77 11.14 -7.69
CA GLY A 106 2.72 12.04 -7.04
C GLY A 106 2.39 12.36 -5.57
N ALA A 107 3.42 12.76 -4.81
CA ALA A 107 3.30 13.27 -3.45
C ALA A 107 2.53 14.61 -3.47
N GLY A 108 1.24 14.57 -3.15
CA GLY A 108 0.33 15.72 -3.28
C GLY A 108 -0.96 15.40 -4.02
N ASN A 109 -1.13 14.16 -4.50
CA ASN A 109 -2.42 13.72 -4.98
C ASN A 109 -3.47 13.83 -3.85
N ARG A 110 -4.59 14.50 -4.14
CA ARG A 110 -5.74 14.70 -3.23
C ARG A 110 -6.95 13.86 -3.64
N GLU A 111 -6.84 13.09 -4.72
CA GLU A 111 -7.87 12.16 -5.16
C GLU A 111 -8.09 11.10 -4.07
N SER A 112 -9.35 10.75 -3.85
CA SER A 112 -9.69 9.63 -2.98
C SER A 112 -9.22 8.31 -3.61
N ALA A 113 -9.05 7.27 -2.78
CA ALA A 113 -8.72 5.93 -3.29
C ALA A 113 -9.75 5.43 -4.32
N THR A 114 -11.04 5.77 -4.15
CA THR A 114 -12.12 5.41 -5.08
C THR A 114 -12.02 6.16 -6.42
N ASP A 115 -11.64 7.45 -6.41
CA ASP A 115 -11.45 8.21 -7.66
C ASP A 115 -10.25 7.68 -8.44
N LEU A 116 -9.15 7.37 -7.74
CA LEU A 116 -7.98 6.70 -8.32
C LEU A 116 -8.35 5.33 -8.90
N ALA A 117 -9.13 4.55 -8.16
CA ALA A 117 -9.59 3.24 -8.60
C ALA A 117 -10.40 3.33 -9.91
N ARG A 118 -11.39 4.23 -9.96
CA ARG A 118 -12.18 4.50 -11.17
C ARG A 118 -11.30 4.99 -12.33
N ARG A 119 -10.42 5.96 -12.07
CA ARG A 119 -9.49 6.53 -13.07
C ARG A 119 -8.60 5.47 -13.71
N PHE A 120 -8.09 4.54 -12.90
CA PHE A 120 -7.23 3.47 -13.39
C PHE A 120 -8.01 2.21 -13.81
N GLY A 121 -9.35 2.22 -13.81
CA GLY A 121 -10.16 1.10 -14.29
C GLY A 121 -10.13 -0.14 -13.39
N TYR A 122 -10.12 0.04 -12.07
CA TYR A 122 -10.36 -1.04 -11.13
C TYR A 122 -11.87 -1.38 -11.10
N PRO A 123 -12.25 -2.67 -11.17
CA PRO A 123 -13.65 -3.07 -11.06
C PRO A 123 -14.19 -2.76 -9.66
N GLU A 124 -15.49 -2.50 -9.55
CA GLU A 124 -16.16 -2.36 -8.25
C GLU A 124 -16.12 -3.69 -7.50
N GLN A 125 -15.92 -3.62 -6.18
CA GLN A 125 -15.85 -4.79 -5.30
C GLN A 125 -16.96 -4.70 -4.25
N GLU A 126 -17.78 -5.75 -4.16
CA GLU A 126 -18.86 -5.85 -3.17
C GLU A 126 -18.34 -6.32 -1.79
N GLU A 127 -17.19 -6.99 -1.75
CA GLU A 127 -16.64 -7.61 -0.54
C GLU A 127 -15.42 -6.84 0.01
N GLU A 128 -15.22 -6.92 1.33
CA GLU A 128 -13.90 -6.68 1.93
C GLU A 128 -12.92 -7.69 1.29
N GLY A 129 -11.82 -7.18 0.76
CA GLY A 129 -10.87 -7.97 -0.03
C GLY A 129 -10.38 -9.22 0.70
N PRO A 130 -9.76 -10.18 -0.02
CA PRO A 130 -9.35 -11.44 0.59
C PRO A 130 -8.45 -11.20 1.81
N ALA A 131 -8.62 -12.04 2.84
CA ALA A 131 -7.82 -11.95 4.05
C ALA A 131 -6.31 -12.01 3.75
N ASP A 132 -5.52 -11.33 4.58
CA ASP A 132 -4.07 -11.35 4.52
C ASP A 132 -3.53 -12.78 4.42
N LYS A 133 -2.61 -12.98 3.47
CA LYS A 133 -2.07 -14.30 3.18
C LYS A 133 -0.59 -14.34 3.54
N PRO A 134 -0.18 -15.16 4.52
CA PRO A 134 1.23 -15.48 4.71
C PRO A 134 1.81 -16.12 3.44
N ILE A 135 2.99 -15.66 3.04
CA ILE A 135 3.72 -16.20 1.89
C ILE A 135 5.17 -16.51 2.27
N THR A 136 5.78 -17.49 1.61
CA THR A 136 7.16 -17.88 1.92
C THR A 136 8.15 -16.89 1.33
N ARG A 137 7.90 -16.47 0.08
CA ARG A 137 8.65 -15.42 -0.62
C ARG A 137 7.71 -14.51 -1.42
N PRO A 138 8.05 -13.24 -1.66
CA PRO A 138 7.22 -12.30 -2.42
C PRO A 138 6.80 -12.82 -3.80
N GLU A 139 7.69 -13.54 -4.49
CA GLU A 139 7.44 -14.07 -5.84
C GLU A 139 6.38 -15.18 -5.87
N ASP A 140 6.02 -15.77 -4.72
CA ASP A 140 4.96 -16.77 -4.65
C ASP A 140 3.59 -16.21 -5.06
N ILE A 141 3.40 -14.89 -5.01
CA ILE A 141 2.16 -14.24 -5.44
C ILE A 141 1.95 -14.31 -6.97
N LEU A 142 3.02 -14.54 -7.73
CA LEU A 142 2.96 -14.66 -9.20
C LEU A 142 2.50 -16.05 -9.66
N LYS A 143 2.35 -17.00 -8.74
CA LYS A 143 1.93 -18.37 -9.05
C LYS A 143 0.41 -18.41 -9.27
N PRO A 144 -0.08 -19.19 -10.25
CA PRO A 144 -1.50 -19.32 -10.55
C PRO A 144 -2.31 -19.91 -9.40
#